data_AF-A0A349QVU3-F1
#
_entry.id   AF-A0A349QVU3-F1
#
_cell.length_a   1.000
_cell.length_b   1.000
_cell.length_c   1.000
_cell.angle_alpha   90.00
_cell.angle_beta   90.00
_cell.angle_gamma   90.00
#
_symmetry.space_group_name_H-M   'P 1'
#
loop_
_entity.id
_entity.type
_entity.pdbx_description
1 polymer ?
#
loop_
_entity_poly.entity_id
_entity_poly.type
_entity_poly.pdbx_seq_one_letter_code
_entity_poly.pdbx_strand_id
1 'polypeptide(L)'
;MYIFKVVILFILQILLLVCAGEGSPFKFESPQLTITSNGDKSSRNAADYLYYHLKKRIQNRTTFQVKRSDQINHQGVNTVYLELVPDLDSDYEIRNETNRLSIYGREYATLCWISYLLIDHFSNFHQLNVADLPPNYLNFNSHKGHFAMQYREPHLPSNLNADYAGILLTKATDRDWGIWGHNLKCVFGNSIPTNSYALVDGKRINEQYCFSAQETYNAISSYIRDQYGDGTKGPAHFMIAPNDNDFVCTCNDCQKKGNTKTSATAAVGDLLNRLAQEFPKHYFFTLAYRSTAEAPKRRLMENVGAFVSTIDLPKTAV
;
A
#
# COMPACT_ATOMS: atom_id res chain seq x y z
N MET A 1 -56.10 36.89 31.59
CA MET A 1 -54.62 36.87 31.55
C MET A 1 -54.20 35.58 30.87
N TYR A 2 -53.42 35.68 29.79
CA TYR A 2 -52.91 34.61 28.89
C TYR A 2 -54.02 33.89 28.10
N ILE A 3 -54.35 34.12 26.83
CA ILE A 3 -53.65 34.49 25.59
C ILE A 3 -52.42 33.61 25.24
N PHE A 4 -52.57 32.95 24.09
CA PHE A 4 -51.58 32.54 23.08
C PHE A 4 -51.19 31.05 22.95
N LYS A 5 -51.44 30.58 21.71
CA LYS A 5 -50.75 29.52 20.94
C LYS A 5 -51.18 28.07 21.15
N VAL A 6 -52.19 27.62 20.41
CA VAL A 6 -52.10 26.41 19.57
C VAL A 6 -53.06 26.57 18.37
N VAL A 7 -52.64 27.31 17.36
CA VAL A 7 -53.20 27.22 16.00
C VAL A 7 -52.01 27.20 15.06
N ILE A 8 -51.97 26.18 14.22
CA ILE A 8 -51.11 25.87 13.06
C ILE A 8 -50.67 24.42 13.20
N LEU A 9 -51.56 23.51 12.81
CA LEU A 9 -51.24 22.12 12.53
C LEU A 9 -52.06 21.63 11.35
N PHE A 10 -52.05 22.37 10.25
CA PHE A 10 -52.50 21.91 8.93
C PHE A 10 -51.80 22.78 7.89
N ILE A 11 -51.28 22.16 6.82
CA ILE A 11 -50.42 22.71 5.75
C ILE A 11 -48.92 22.53 6.03
N LEU A 12 -48.44 21.28 5.93
CA LEU A 12 -47.16 20.95 5.26
C LEU A 12 -47.07 19.42 4.99
N GLN A 13 -48.01 18.87 4.22
CA GLN A 13 -47.95 17.47 3.74
C GLN A 13 -48.09 17.37 2.22
N ILE A 14 -47.58 18.36 1.48
CA ILE A 14 -47.42 18.28 0.03
C ILE A 14 -46.00 18.73 -0.27
N LEU A 15 -45.05 17.77 -0.26
CA LEU A 15 -43.75 17.76 -0.96
C LEU A 15 -42.83 16.66 -0.36
N LEU A 16 -43.28 15.40 -0.39
CA LEU A 16 -42.39 14.23 -0.29
C LEU A 16 -42.71 13.22 -1.40
N LEU A 17 -43.03 13.75 -2.59
CA LEU A 17 -42.91 13.05 -3.87
C LEU A 17 -41.78 13.70 -4.66
N VAL A 18 -40.60 13.78 -4.05
CA VAL A 18 -39.39 13.67 -4.87
C VAL A 18 -39.28 12.18 -5.11
N CYS A 19 -39.83 11.72 -6.24
CA CYS A 19 -39.20 10.61 -6.92
C CYS A 19 -37.72 11.00 -7.00
N ALA A 20 -36.88 10.37 -6.17
CA ALA A 20 -35.50 10.18 -6.54
C ALA A 20 -35.60 9.36 -7.82
N GLY A 21 -35.74 10.05 -8.95
CA GLY A 21 -35.53 9.43 -10.24
C GLY A 21 -34.15 8.83 -10.11
N GLU A 22 -34.09 7.51 -10.24
CA GLU A 22 -32.83 6.80 -10.47
C GLU A 22 -32.23 7.44 -11.70
N GLY A 23 -31.42 8.47 -11.49
CA GLY A 23 -30.69 9.11 -12.56
C GLY A 23 -29.88 8.00 -13.21
N SER A 24 -30.02 7.84 -14.53
CA SER A 24 -29.28 6.80 -15.26
C SER A 24 -27.80 6.92 -14.89
N PRO A 25 -27.10 5.83 -14.56
CA PRO A 25 -25.69 5.87 -14.17
C PRO A 25 -24.81 6.43 -15.31
N PHE A 26 -23.51 6.57 -15.04
CA PHE A 26 -22.51 6.89 -16.05
C PHE A 26 -22.65 5.99 -17.28
N LYS A 27 -22.54 6.58 -18.48
CA LYS A 27 -22.83 5.91 -19.75
C LYS A 27 -21.53 5.45 -20.40
N PHE A 28 -21.10 4.23 -20.14
CA PHE A 28 -19.82 3.71 -20.64
C PHE A 28 -19.76 3.63 -22.17
N GLU A 29 -20.90 3.44 -22.83
CA GLU A 29 -21.08 3.38 -24.28
C GLU A 29 -21.06 4.74 -24.99
N SER A 30 -21.04 5.85 -24.25
CA SER A 30 -21.03 7.20 -24.84
C SER A 30 -19.84 7.37 -25.79
N PRO A 31 -20.06 7.84 -27.04
CA PRO A 31 -18.98 8.08 -27.99
C PRO A 31 -18.13 9.30 -27.63
N GLN A 32 -18.54 10.10 -26.64
CA GLN A 32 -17.79 11.24 -26.14
C GLN A 32 -17.53 11.07 -24.64
N LEU A 33 -16.27 11.23 -24.25
CA LEU A 33 -15.81 11.17 -22.89
C LEU A 33 -14.93 12.38 -22.59
N THR A 34 -15.17 13.04 -21.47
CA THR A 34 -14.23 14.01 -20.90
C THR A 34 -13.60 13.44 -19.64
N ILE A 35 -12.28 13.52 -19.53
CA ILE A 35 -11.54 13.18 -18.31
C ILE A 35 -11.16 14.48 -17.60
N THR A 36 -11.51 14.59 -16.33
CA THR A 36 -11.31 15.79 -15.52
C THR A 36 -10.67 15.53 -14.16
N SER A 37 -10.23 16.60 -13.52
CA SER A 37 -9.68 16.63 -12.16
C SER A 37 -10.09 17.93 -11.46
N ASN A 38 -9.74 18.10 -10.18
CA ASN A 38 -9.91 19.37 -9.46
C ASN A 38 -8.89 20.46 -9.86
N GLY A 39 -7.92 20.14 -10.74
CA GLY A 39 -6.88 21.08 -11.19
C GLY A 39 -5.62 21.13 -10.32
N ASP A 40 -5.57 20.45 -9.17
CA ASP A 40 -4.32 20.35 -8.40
C ASP A 40 -3.26 19.54 -9.17
N LYS A 41 -1.97 19.71 -8.85
CA LYS A 41 -0.89 19.07 -9.61
C LYS A 41 -0.98 17.54 -9.59
N SER A 42 -1.28 16.94 -8.44
CA SER A 42 -1.30 15.50 -8.27
C SER A 42 -2.51 14.85 -8.94
N SER A 43 -3.69 15.45 -8.80
CA SER A 43 -4.92 14.99 -9.45
C SER A 43 -4.86 15.18 -10.96
N ARG A 44 -4.27 16.29 -11.45
CA ARG A 44 -4.01 16.48 -12.89
C ARG A 44 -3.12 15.39 -13.46
N ASN A 45 -2.04 15.03 -12.75
CA ASN A 45 -1.17 13.94 -13.19
C ASN A 45 -1.95 12.62 -13.33
N ALA A 46 -2.86 12.31 -12.42
CA ALA A 46 -3.65 11.07 -12.48
C ALA A 46 -4.65 11.09 -13.65
N ALA A 47 -5.34 12.22 -13.86
CA ALA A 47 -6.25 12.39 -14.97
C ALA A 47 -5.53 12.37 -16.34
N ASP A 48 -4.34 12.97 -16.42
CA ASP A 48 -3.48 12.93 -17.60
C ASP A 48 -3.00 11.50 -17.88
N TYR A 49 -2.64 10.75 -16.83
CA TYR A 49 -2.26 9.35 -16.93
C TYR A 49 -3.36 8.51 -17.58
N LEU A 50 -4.59 8.56 -17.07
CA LEU A 50 -5.74 7.88 -17.68
C LEU A 50 -5.92 8.33 -19.14
N TYR A 51 -5.92 9.65 -19.39
CA TYR A 51 -6.14 10.20 -20.72
C TYR A 51 -5.14 9.67 -21.74
N TYR A 52 -3.84 9.74 -21.45
CA TYR A 52 -2.81 9.30 -22.39
C TYR A 52 -2.83 7.79 -22.58
N HIS A 53 -3.05 7.00 -21.53
CA HIS A 53 -3.07 5.55 -21.62
C HIS A 53 -4.31 5.03 -22.36
N LEU A 54 -5.47 5.66 -22.17
CA LEU A 54 -6.67 5.37 -22.95
C LEU A 54 -6.50 5.80 -24.40
N LYS A 55 -6.03 7.04 -24.65
CA LYS A 55 -5.89 7.60 -26.00
C LYS A 55 -4.98 6.76 -26.89
N LYS A 56 -3.87 6.25 -26.35
CA LYS A 56 -2.93 5.36 -27.05
C LYS A 56 -3.55 4.02 -27.48
N ARG A 57 -4.65 3.60 -26.85
CA ARG A 57 -5.32 2.31 -27.10
C ARG A 57 -6.51 2.42 -28.04
N ILE A 58 -6.97 3.64 -28.35
CA ILE A 58 -8.04 3.88 -29.32
C ILE A 58 -7.54 3.50 -30.72
N GLN A 59 -8.24 2.56 -31.37
CA GLN A 59 -7.86 2.08 -32.70
C GLN A 59 -8.20 3.10 -33.81
N ASN A 60 -7.58 2.97 -34.97
CA ASN A 60 -7.95 3.80 -36.12
C ASN A 60 -9.38 3.45 -36.57
N ARG A 61 -10.23 4.46 -36.78
CA ARG A 61 -11.65 4.37 -37.26
C ARG A 61 -12.75 4.21 -36.21
N THR A 62 -12.46 4.34 -34.91
CA THR A 62 -13.52 4.42 -33.88
C THR A 62 -14.11 5.84 -33.77
N THR A 63 -15.40 5.92 -33.41
CA THR A 63 -16.13 7.16 -33.11
C THR A 63 -15.89 7.66 -31.68
N PHE A 64 -15.14 6.92 -30.86
CA PHE A 64 -14.89 7.23 -29.46
C PHE A 64 -13.90 8.39 -29.31
N GLN A 65 -14.41 9.54 -28.88
CA GLN A 65 -13.68 10.77 -28.69
C GLN A 65 -13.45 11.03 -27.21
N VAL A 66 -12.18 11.03 -26.81
CA VAL A 66 -11.75 11.34 -25.45
C VAL A 66 -11.09 12.72 -25.42
N LYS A 67 -11.52 13.57 -24.49
CA LYS A 67 -10.95 14.89 -24.20
C LYS A 67 -10.43 14.96 -22.77
N ARG A 68 -9.48 15.86 -22.52
CA ARG A 68 -8.93 16.17 -21.21
C ARG A 68 -9.22 17.63 -20.86
N SER A 69 -9.73 17.90 -19.66
CA SER A 69 -10.08 19.25 -19.19
C SER A 69 -9.99 19.35 -17.67
N ASP A 70 -9.51 20.46 -17.11
CA ASP A 70 -9.58 20.72 -15.66
C ASP A 70 -10.78 21.59 -15.26
N GLN A 71 -11.63 21.95 -16.24
CA GLN A 71 -12.85 22.69 -15.95
C GLN A 71 -13.93 21.71 -15.49
N ILE A 72 -14.53 21.98 -14.32
CA ILE A 72 -15.55 21.11 -13.70
C ILE A 72 -16.93 21.28 -14.38
N ASN A 73 -17.11 22.30 -15.23
CA ASN A 73 -18.42 22.67 -15.75
C ASN A 73 -18.74 21.99 -17.10
N HIS A 74 -19.17 20.74 -17.04
CA HIS A 74 -19.59 19.96 -18.21
C HIS A 74 -20.99 19.35 -18.02
N GLN A 75 -21.98 20.18 -17.67
CA GLN A 75 -23.37 19.75 -17.60
C GLN A 75 -23.78 19.01 -18.89
N GLY A 76 -24.20 17.75 -18.75
CA GLY A 76 -24.67 16.91 -19.86
C GLY A 76 -23.58 16.15 -20.64
N VAL A 77 -22.29 16.32 -20.33
CA VAL A 77 -21.21 15.55 -20.97
C VAL A 77 -20.80 14.39 -20.07
N ASN A 78 -20.68 13.19 -20.65
CA ASN A 78 -20.22 12.00 -19.94
C ASN A 78 -18.77 12.19 -19.46
N THR A 79 -18.57 12.20 -18.15
CA THR A 79 -17.32 12.68 -17.52
C THR A 79 -16.75 11.65 -16.56
N VAL A 80 -15.46 11.34 -16.69
CA VAL A 80 -14.69 10.64 -15.65
C VAL A 80 -13.88 11.68 -14.90
N TYR A 81 -14.04 11.74 -13.58
CA TYR A 81 -13.34 12.67 -12.70
C TYR A 81 -12.36 11.90 -11.83
N LEU A 82 -11.09 12.31 -11.79
CA LEU A 82 -10.07 11.73 -10.92
C LEU A 82 -9.56 12.75 -9.91
N GLU A 83 -9.42 12.33 -8.66
CA GLU A 83 -8.87 13.16 -7.60
C GLU A 83 -8.02 12.34 -6.62
N LEU A 84 -6.84 12.85 -6.31
CA LEU A 84 -5.99 12.33 -5.25
C LEU A 84 -6.39 12.98 -3.93
N VAL A 85 -6.82 12.17 -2.96
CA VAL A 85 -7.27 12.63 -1.64
C VAL A 85 -6.47 11.87 -0.57
N PRO A 86 -5.31 12.41 -0.11
CA PRO A 86 -4.43 11.70 0.82
C PRO A 86 -5.09 11.29 2.15
N ASP A 87 -6.11 12.02 2.59
CA ASP A 87 -6.84 11.77 3.85
C ASP A 87 -8.14 10.96 3.62
N LEU A 88 -8.31 10.31 2.46
CA LEU A 88 -9.49 9.48 2.16
C LEU A 88 -9.61 8.34 3.19
N ASP A 89 -10.82 8.09 3.69
CA ASP A 89 -11.08 7.03 4.69
C ASP A 89 -10.93 5.61 4.12
N SER A 90 -11.10 5.46 2.81
CA SER A 90 -10.82 4.25 2.03
C SER A 90 -9.58 4.40 1.15
N ASP A 91 -9.07 3.29 0.59
CA ASP A 91 -7.92 3.35 -0.34
C ASP A 91 -8.31 3.97 -1.68
N TYR A 92 -9.56 3.74 -2.08
CA TYR A 92 -10.23 4.42 -3.17
C TYR A 92 -11.75 4.50 -2.94
N GLU A 93 -12.40 5.40 -3.64
CA GLU A 93 -13.86 5.53 -3.68
C GLU A 93 -14.29 5.76 -5.14
N ILE A 94 -15.31 5.01 -5.56
CA ILE A 94 -15.96 5.21 -6.85
C ILE A 94 -17.35 5.77 -6.56
N ARG A 95 -17.73 6.85 -7.24
CA ARG A 95 -19.09 7.40 -7.26
C ARG A 95 -19.58 7.41 -8.69
N ASN A 96 -20.57 6.56 -8.97
CA ASN A 96 -21.21 6.45 -10.26
C ASN A 96 -22.53 7.20 -10.21
N GLU A 97 -22.55 8.37 -10.84
CA GLU A 97 -23.65 9.33 -10.89
C GLU A 97 -24.04 9.58 -12.34
N THR A 98 -25.15 10.27 -12.56
CA THR A 98 -25.63 10.55 -13.92
C THR A 98 -24.63 11.36 -14.72
N ASN A 99 -24.15 10.75 -15.82
CA ASN A 99 -23.11 11.27 -16.70
C ASN A 99 -21.77 11.58 -15.99
N ARG A 100 -21.54 11.08 -14.78
CA ARG A 100 -20.31 11.34 -14.02
C ARG A 100 -19.84 10.10 -13.26
N LEU A 101 -18.63 9.65 -13.56
CA LEU A 101 -17.91 8.64 -12.79
C LEU A 101 -16.76 9.32 -12.05
N SER A 102 -16.91 9.53 -10.75
CA SER A 102 -15.85 10.12 -9.92
C SER A 102 -15.05 9.02 -9.24
N ILE A 103 -13.73 9.08 -9.34
CA ILE A 103 -12.79 8.12 -8.78
C ILE A 103 -11.82 8.89 -7.89
N TYR A 104 -11.92 8.65 -6.59
CA TYR A 104 -11.03 9.21 -5.59
C TYR A 104 -10.04 8.14 -5.17
N GLY A 105 -8.77 8.49 -5.03
CA GLY A 105 -7.73 7.57 -4.58
C GLY A 105 -6.90 8.21 -3.48
N ARG A 106 -6.51 7.42 -2.48
CA ARG A 106 -5.59 7.89 -1.43
C ARG A 106 -4.16 8.06 -1.95
N GLU A 107 -3.76 7.18 -2.87
CA GLU A 107 -2.44 7.16 -3.50
C GLU A 107 -2.54 7.28 -5.02
N TYR A 108 -1.53 7.93 -5.62
CA TYR A 108 -1.43 8.08 -7.07
C TYR A 108 -1.38 6.73 -7.79
N ALA A 109 -0.65 5.76 -7.21
CA ALA A 109 -0.56 4.41 -7.77
C ALA A 109 -1.93 3.71 -7.84
N THR A 110 -2.81 3.92 -6.85
CA THR A 110 -4.17 3.39 -6.85
C THR A 110 -4.98 3.93 -8.03
N LEU A 111 -4.86 5.23 -8.34
CA LEU A 111 -5.54 5.84 -9.49
C LEU A 111 -4.99 5.32 -10.83
N CYS A 112 -3.67 5.10 -10.94
CA CYS A 112 -3.08 4.48 -12.13
C CYS A 112 -3.61 3.05 -12.36
N TRP A 113 -3.68 2.25 -11.29
CA TRP A 113 -4.23 0.90 -11.35
C TRP A 113 -5.70 0.88 -11.78
N ILE A 114 -6.55 1.71 -11.13
CA ILE A 114 -7.97 1.83 -11.51
C ILE A 114 -8.10 2.31 -12.97
N SER A 115 -7.19 3.16 -13.45
CA SER A 115 -7.20 3.62 -14.84
C SER A 115 -7.10 2.47 -15.83
N TYR A 116 -6.26 1.46 -15.56
CA TYR A 116 -6.14 0.28 -16.42
C TYR A 116 -7.38 -0.61 -16.36
N LEU A 117 -7.94 -0.81 -15.17
CA LEU A 117 -9.20 -1.54 -15.02
C LEU A 117 -10.36 -0.83 -15.73
N LEU A 118 -10.38 0.51 -15.70
CA LEU A 118 -11.38 1.31 -16.39
C LEU A 118 -11.21 1.26 -17.91
N ILE A 119 -9.97 1.30 -18.40
CA ILE A 119 -9.66 1.13 -19.83
C ILE A 119 -10.13 -0.23 -20.33
N ASP A 120 -9.84 -1.30 -19.60
CA ASP A 120 -10.33 -2.64 -19.94
C ASP A 120 -11.86 -2.69 -19.89
N HIS A 121 -12.50 -2.07 -18.89
CA HIS A 121 -13.96 -1.97 -18.83
C HIS A 121 -14.57 -1.23 -20.04
N PHE A 122 -13.97 -0.12 -20.48
CA PHE A 122 -14.39 0.60 -21.69
C PHE A 122 -14.26 -0.24 -22.97
N SER A 123 -13.35 -1.23 -23.01
CA SER A 123 -13.16 -2.09 -24.18
C SER A 123 -14.38 -2.97 -24.50
N ASN A 124 -15.26 -3.18 -23.52
CA ASN A 124 -16.55 -3.85 -23.71
C ASN A 124 -17.53 -3.03 -24.58
N PHE A 125 -17.31 -1.72 -24.70
CA PHE A 125 -18.19 -0.79 -25.40
C PHE A 125 -17.52 -0.12 -26.60
N HIS A 126 -16.19 -0.01 -26.59
CA HIS A 126 -15.39 0.71 -27.58
C HIS A 126 -14.26 -0.17 -28.12
N GLN A 127 -13.89 0.04 -29.38
CA GLN A 127 -12.74 -0.66 -29.99
C GLN A 127 -11.40 -0.13 -29.45
N LEU A 128 -10.86 -0.82 -28.45
CA LEU A 128 -9.60 -0.50 -27.79
C LEU A 128 -8.61 -1.67 -27.91
N ASN A 129 -7.30 -1.37 -28.02
CA ASN A 129 -6.25 -2.37 -27.87
C ASN A 129 -5.92 -2.55 -26.38
N VAL A 130 -6.37 -3.65 -25.78
CA VAL A 130 -6.21 -3.96 -24.34
C VAL A 130 -5.61 -5.34 -24.09
N ALA A 131 -5.04 -5.98 -25.12
CA ALA A 131 -4.50 -7.34 -25.00
C ALA A 131 -3.34 -7.47 -23.99
N ASP A 132 -2.72 -6.35 -23.62
CA ASP A 132 -1.65 -6.26 -22.62
C ASP A 132 -2.17 -6.04 -21.18
N LEU A 133 -3.47 -5.81 -20.99
CA LEU A 133 -4.05 -5.49 -19.69
C LEU A 133 -4.61 -6.74 -18.99
N PRO A 134 -4.56 -6.78 -17.64
CA PRO A 134 -5.31 -7.77 -16.89
C PRO A 134 -6.82 -7.52 -17.06
N PRO A 135 -7.66 -8.57 -16.94
CA PRO A 135 -9.10 -8.40 -16.99
C PRO A 135 -9.56 -7.51 -15.83
N ASN A 136 -10.47 -6.59 -16.11
CA ASN A 136 -11.12 -5.77 -15.12
C ASN A 136 -11.98 -6.63 -14.18
N TYR A 137 -11.81 -6.39 -12.88
CA TYR A 137 -12.60 -7.02 -11.82
C TYR A 137 -13.34 -6.00 -10.93
N LEU A 138 -13.34 -4.71 -11.31
CA LEU A 138 -14.18 -3.68 -10.69
C LEU A 138 -15.47 -3.51 -11.49
N ASN A 139 -16.60 -3.38 -10.81
CA ASN A 139 -17.91 -3.16 -11.45
C ASN A 139 -18.23 -1.67 -11.67
N PHE A 140 -17.36 -0.75 -11.21
CA PHE A 140 -17.55 0.70 -11.28
C PHE A 140 -18.91 1.22 -10.76
N ASN A 141 -19.55 0.48 -9.84
CA ASN A 141 -20.68 0.98 -9.06
C ASN A 141 -20.19 1.88 -7.92
N SER A 142 -21.09 2.68 -7.33
CA SER A 142 -20.75 3.52 -6.18
C SER A 142 -20.34 2.68 -4.96
N HIS A 143 -19.09 2.77 -4.51
CA HIS A 143 -18.58 2.08 -3.33
C HIS A 143 -17.24 2.64 -2.85
N LYS A 144 -16.88 2.27 -1.62
CA LYS A 144 -15.54 2.47 -1.04
C LYS A 144 -14.76 1.17 -1.07
N GLY A 145 -13.50 1.22 -1.50
CA GLY A 145 -12.61 0.07 -1.58
C GLY A 145 -11.50 0.11 -0.53
N HIS A 146 -11.29 -1.02 0.14
CA HIS A 146 -10.19 -1.23 1.10
C HIS A 146 -9.37 -2.43 0.67
N PHE A 147 -8.05 -2.28 0.65
CA PHE A 147 -7.14 -3.37 0.42
C PHE A 147 -6.97 -4.21 1.69
N ALA A 148 -7.05 -5.54 1.53
CA ALA A 148 -6.79 -6.46 2.64
C ALA A 148 -5.31 -6.47 3.08
N MET A 149 -4.40 -6.20 2.13
CA MET A 149 -2.96 -6.21 2.35
C MET A 149 -2.36 -4.91 1.82
N GLN A 150 -1.63 -4.16 2.66
CA GLN A 150 -0.98 -2.91 2.26
C GLN A 150 0.25 -3.16 1.35
N TYR A 151 0.98 -4.25 1.60
CA TYR A 151 2.12 -4.68 0.78
C TYR A 151 1.76 -5.95 -0.01
N ARG A 152 1.95 -5.91 -1.33
CA ARG A 152 1.57 -7.01 -2.24
C ARG A 152 2.66 -7.22 -3.28
N GLU A 153 3.48 -8.24 -3.09
CA GLU A 153 4.58 -8.55 -4.00
C GLU A 153 4.54 -10.04 -4.34
N PRO A 154 4.19 -10.39 -5.59
CA PRO A 154 4.52 -11.71 -6.10
C PRO A 154 6.00 -11.69 -6.51
N HIS A 155 6.80 -12.58 -5.92
CA HIS A 155 8.23 -12.66 -6.17
C HIS A 155 8.54 -13.25 -7.55
N LEU A 156 8.30 -12.44 -8.60
CA LEU A 156 8.39 -12.82 -10.01
C LEU A 156 9.25 -11.82 -10.79
N PRO A 157 10.06 -12.27 -11.77
CA PRO A 157 10.91 -11.37 -12.57
C PRO A 157 10.14 -10.25 -13.29
N SER A 158 8.90 -10.50 -13.71
CA SER A 158 8.04 -9.50 -14.37
C SER A 158 7.76 -8.29 -13.49
N ASN A 159 7.74 -8.46 -12.17
CA ASN A 159 7.45 -7.40 -11.21
C ASN A 159 8.60 -6.41 -11.02
N LEU A 160 9.79 -6.73 -11.54
CA LEU A 160 10.92 -5.80 -11.60
C LEU A 160 10.67 -4.68 -12.63
N ASN A 161 9.79 -4.90 -13.61
CA ASN A 161 9.34 -3.85 -14.50
C ASN A 161 8.32 -2.95 -13.79
N ALA A 162 8.70 -1.69 -13.53
CA ALA A 162 7.88 -0.73 -12.81
C ALA A 162 6.54 -0.41 -13.50
N ASP A 163 6.51 -0.39 -14.84
CA ASP A 163 5.27 -0.14 -15.59
C ASP A 163 4.30 -1.31 -15.43
N TYR A 164 4.80 -2.55 -15.52
CA TYR A 164 4.00 -3.75 -15.30
C TYR A 164 3.48 -3.83 -13.86
N ALA A 165 4.35 -3.56 -12.88
CA ALA A 165 3.95 -3.52 -11.48
C ALA A 165 2.90 -2.44 -11.19
N GLY A 166 2.99 -1.30 -11.89
CA GLY A 166 1.99 -0.22 -11.83
C GLY A 166 0.63 -0.64 -12.36
N ILE A 167 0.58 -1.41 -13.46
CA ILE A 167 -0.66 -1.97 -14.02
C ILE A 167 -1.36 -2.87 -13.00
N LEU A 168 -0.61 -3.67 -12.23
CA LEU A 168 -1.15 -4.64 -11.28
C LEU A 168 -1.27 -4.11 -9.85
N LEU A 169 -0.84 -2.89 -9.58
CA LEU A 169 -0.70 -2.32 -8.23
C LEU A 169 0.12 -3.22 -7.28
N THR A 170 1.17 -3.82 -7.82
CA THR A 170 2.09 -4.68 -7.07
C THR A 170 3.36 -3.93 -6.70
N LYS A 171 3.99 -4.39 -5.62
CA LYS A 171 5.27 -3.96 -5.12
C LYS A 171 6.39 -4.83 -5.71
N ALA A 172 7.64 -4.50 -5.38
CA ALA A 172 8.82 -5.26 -5.75
C ALA A 172 9.81 -5.21 -4.59
N THR A 173 10.26 -6.37 -4.11
CA THR A 173 11.10 -6.45 -2.92
C THR A 173 12.39 -5.64 -3.09
N ASP A 174 13.06 -5.77 -4.24
CA ASP A 174 14.34 -5.11 -4.52
C ASP A 174 14.27 -3.58 -4.55
N ARG A 175 13.07 -3.01 -4.75
CA ARG A 175 12.84 -1.57 -4.76
C ARG A 175 12.35 -1.06 -3.41
N ASP A 176 11.48 -1.83 -2.76
CA ASP A 176 10.68 -1.34 -1.64
C ASP A 176 11.27 -1.72 -0.27
N TRP A 177 12.27 -2.60 -0.23
CA TRP A 177 12.98 -3.04 0.97
C TRP A 177 14.43 -2.57 1.00
N GLY A 178 14.86 -2.03 2.15
CA GLY A 178 16.26 -1.72 2.37
C GLY A 178 17.09 -2.90 2.85
N ILE A 179 16.45 -3.85 3.55
CA ILE A 179 17.07 -5.12 3.93
C ILE A 179 16.01 -6.19 3.72
N TRP A 180 16.30 -7.17 2.87
CA TRP A 180 15.42 -8.31 2.64
C TRP A 180 16.05 -9.61 3.11
N GLY A 181 15.26 -10.48 3.75
CA GLY A 181 15.71 -11.78 4.23
C GLY A 181 16.85 -11.70 5.27
N HIS A 182 17.72 -12.71 5.28
CA HIS A 182 18.83 -12.87 6.22
C HIS A 182 20.08 -12.03 5.82
N ASN A 183 19.90 -10.75 5.46
CA ASN A 183 20.96 -9.92 4.88
C ASN A 183 21.48 -8.81 5.80
N LEU A 184 21.27 -8.91 7.12
CA LEU A 184 21.68 -7.88 8.08
C LEU A 184 23.17 -7.50 7.97
N LYS A 185 24.03 -8.40 7.49
CA LYS A 185 25.46 -8.10 7.22
C LYS A 185 25.70 -6.83 6.41
N CYS A 186 24.78 -6.42 5.54
CA CYS A 186 24.97 -5.26 4.66
C CYS A 186 25.12 -3.93 5.43
N VAL A 187 24.62 -3.84 6.66
CA VAL A 187 24.64 -2.60 7.45
C VAL A 187 26.01 -2.30 8.08
N PHE A 188 26.90 -3.29 8.15
CA PHE A 188 28.18 -3.17 8.85
C PHE A 188 29.34 -2.70 7.95
N GLY A 189 29.09 -2.47 6.65
CA GLY A 189 30.14 -2.09 5.71
C GLY A 189 31.22 -3.18 5.58
N ASN A 190 32.48 -2.82 5.82
CA ASN A 190 33.63 -3.72 5.59
C ASN A 190 33.94 -4.67 6.75
N SER A 191 33.51 -4.35 7.98
CA SER A 191 33.79 -5.19 9.14
C SER A 191 32.71 -5.07 10.21
N ILE A 192 32.38 -6.21 10.82
CA ILE A 192 31.40 -6.27 11.91
C ILE A 192 32.14 -6.10 13.25
N PRO A 193 31.75 -5.13 14.10
CA PRO A 193 32.35 -4.96 15.42
C PRO A 193 32.21 -6.22 16.29
N THR A 194 33.24 -6.54 17.09
CA THR A 194 33.25 -7.76 17.91
C THR A 194 32.05 -7.90 18.83
N ASN A 195 31.52 -6.80 19.36
CA ASN A 195 30.34 -6.81 20.24
C ASN A 195 29.03 -7.09 19.50
N SER A 196 28.99 -6.86 18.18
CA SER A 196 27.85 -7.20 17.33
C SER A 196 27.75 -8.69 17.03
N TYR A 197 28.79 -9.48 17.34
CA TYR A 197 28.75 -10.93 17.23
C TYR A 197 28.11 -11.57 18.47
N ALA A 198 27.31 -12.63 18.26
CA ALA A 198 26.61 -13.33 19.30
C ALA A 198 27.58 -13.96 20.32
N LEU A 199 27.18 -14.00 21.59
CA LEU A 199 27.82 -14.82 22.62
C LEU A 199 26.99 -16.09 22.79
N VAL A 200 27.57 -17.24 22.45
CA VAL A 200 26.94 -18.56 22.58
C VAL A 200 27.84 -19.43 23.45
N ASP A 201 27.28 -19.99 24.53
CA ASP A 201 28.00 -20.81 25.51
C ASP A 201 29.33 -20.18 25.97
N GLY A 202 29.31 -18.86 26.21
CA GLY A 202 30.46 -18.10 26.71
C GLY A 202 31.50 -17.71 25.64
N LYS A 203 31.30 -18.09 24.37
CA LYS A 203 32.20 -17.77 23.26
C LYS A 203 31.55 -16.84 22.24
N ARG A 204 32.30 -15.84 21.75
CA ARG A 204 31.87 -15.01 20.63
C ARG A 204 31.97 -15.81 19.33
N ILE A 205 30.90 -15.81 18.56
CA ILE A 205 30.80 -16.54 17.28
C ILE A 205 30.41 -15.57 16.16
N ASN A 206 30.94 -15.74 14.95
CA ASN A 206 30.72 -14.80 13.84
C ASN A 206 29.50 -15.14 12.96
N GLU A 207 28.86 -16.27 13.25
CA GLU A 207 27.74 -16.84 12.52
C GLU A 207 26.39 -16.20 12.90
N GLN A 208 26.34 -15.43 13.99
CA GLN A 208 25.12 -14.80 14.48
C GLN A 208 25.38 -13.43 15.12
N TYR A 209 24.36 -12.58 15.14
CA TYR A 209 24.42 -11.24 15.70
C TYR A 209 23.97 -11.16 17.17
N CYS A 210 24.48 -10.15 17.87
CA CYS A 210 24.02 -9.74 19.19
C CYS A 210 23.00 -8.60 19.05
N PHE A 211 21.70 -8.94 19.04
CA PHE A 211 20.62 -7.96 18.86
C PHE A 211 20.46 -6.95 20.02
N SER A 212 21.09 -7.19 21.16
CA SER A 212 21.14 -6.21 22.26
C SER A 212 22.36 -5.29 22.21
N ALA A 213 23.31 -5.50 21.27
CA ALA A 213 24.53 -4.69 21.20
C ALA A 213 24.24 -3.29 20.65
N GLN A 214 24.82 -2.28 21.29
CA GLN A 214 24.68 -0.89 20.86
C GLN A 214 25.29 -0.67 19.46
N GLU A 215 26.36 -1.37 19.15
CA GLU A 215 27.05 -1.33 17.85
C GLU A 215 26.18 -1.93 16.73
N THR A 216 25.38 -2.96 17.02
CA THR A 216 24.42 -3.52 16.06
C THR A 216 23.31 -2.51 15.77
N TYR A 217 22.74 -1.90 16.81
CA TYR A 217 21.75 -0.83 16.62
C TYR A 217 22.31 0.36 15.84
N ASN A 218 23.50 0.85 16.21
CA ASN A 218 24.13 2.00 15.54
C ASN A 218 24.36 1.71 14.06
N ALA A 219 24.86 0.52 13.71
CA ALA A 219 25.09 0.15 12.31
C ALA A 219 23.78 0.17 11.49
N ILE A 220 22.69 -0.38 12.04
CA ILE A 220 21.38 -0.38 11.38
C ILE A 220 20.84 1.06 11.27
N SER A 221 20.85 1.84 12.35
CA SER A 221 20.34 3.21 12.36
C SER A 221 21.11 4.12 11.39
N SER A 222 22.44 4.04 11.37
CA SER A 222 23.28 4.76 10.41
C SER A 222 22.97 4.35 8.97
N TYR A 223 22.87 3.05 8.69
CA TYR A 223 22.50 2.56 7.36
C TYR A 223 21.16 3.12 6.88
N ILE A 224 20.12 3.08 7.72
CA ILE A 224 18.80 3.62 7.40
C ILE A 224 18.88 5.12 7.13
N ARG A 225 19.52 5.88 8.04
CA ARG A 225 19.65 7.33 7.92
C ARG A 225 20.37 7.75 6.65
N ASP A 226 21.46 7.06 6.31
CA ASP A 226 22.33 7.43 5.19
C ASP A 226 21.71 7.03 3.85
N GLN A 227 21.00 5.89 3.78
CA GLN A 227 20.49 5.33 2.52
C GLN A 227 19.00 5.62 2.26
N TYR A 228 18.19 5.72 3.31
CA TYR A 228 16.71 5.83 3.22
C TYR A 228 16.16 7.09 3.91
N GLY A 229 16.95 7.74 4.76
CA GLY A 229 16.56 8.96 5.47
C GLY A 229 15.55 8.68 6.59
N ASP A 230 14.60 9.60 6.75
CA ASP A 230 13.56 9.55 7.79
C ASP A 230 12.20 9.05 7.25
N GLY A 231 12.13 8.63 5.99
CA GLY A 231 10.91 8.20 5.31
C GLY A 231 10.00 9.33 4.80
N THR A 232 10.41 10.60 4.87
CA THR A 232 9.64 11.72 4.27
C THR A 232 9.47 11.62 2.76
N LYS A 233 10.43 11.00 2.06
CA LYS A 233 10.37 10.75 0.61
C LYS A 233 9.59 9.48 0.25
N GLY A 234 9.18 8.70 1.24
CA GLY A 234 8.46 7.44 1.09
C GLY A 234 8.88 6.43 2.17
N PRO A 235 7.94 5.59 2.65
CA PRO A 235 8.28 4.52 3.58
C PRO A 235 9.15 3.46 2.90
N ALA A 236 10.04 2.86 3.69
CA ALA A 236 10.85 1.70 3.30
C ALA A 236 10.60 0.58 4.32
N HIS A 237 10.88 -0.65 3.91
CA HIS A 237 10.69 -1.85 4.72
C HIS A 237 12.05 -2.48 5.05
N PHE A 238 12.23 -2.95 6.28
CA PHE A 238 13.48 -3.54 6.73
C PHE A 238 13.24 -4.87 7.45
N MET A 239 13.85 -5.93 6.93
CA MET A 239 13.93 -7.22 7.60
C MET A 239 15.14 -7.23 8.54
N ILE A 240 14.90 -7.17 9.84
CA ILE A 240 15.91 -7.32 10.88
C ILE A 240 15.71 -8.69 11.53
N ALA A 241 16.43 -9.67 11.01
CA ALA A 241 16.29 -11.07 11.41
C ALA A 241 17.65 -11.68 11.80
N PRO A 242 17.65 -12.71 12.68
CA PRO A 242 18.80 -13.59 12.88
C PRO A 242 19.28 -14.18 11.55
N ASN A 243 20.55 -14.58 11.45
CA ASN A 243 20.99 -15.42 10.33
C ASN A 243 20.21 -16.75 10.30
N ASP A 244 20.17 -17.42 9.13
CA ASP A 244 19.47 -18.71 8.93
C ASP A 244 20.19 -19.88 9.63
N ASN A 245 20.21 -19.83 10.96
CA ASN A 245 20.74 -20.83 11.87
C ASN A 245 20.02 -20.75 13.23
N ASP A 246 20.36 -21.65 14.13
CA ASP A 246 19.68 -21.79 15.43
C ASP A 246 20.44 -21.12 16.58
N PHE A 247 21.51 -20.39 16.29
CA PHE A 247 22.30 -19.72 17.33
C PHE A 247 21.52 -18.53 17.91
N VAL A 248 21.56 -18.41 19.24
CA VAL A 248 20.97 -17.29 19.97
C VAL A 248 22.02 -16.67 20.86
N CYS A 249 22.19 -15.35 20.76
CA CYS A 249 23.05 -14.63 21.68
C CYS A 249 22.47 -14.68 23.10
N THR A 250 23.23 -15.23 24.04
CA THR A 250 22.90 -15.30 25.47
C THR A 250 23.85 -14.45 26.31
N CYS A 251 24.33 -13.32 25.79
CA CYS A 251 25.02 -12.33 26.63
C CYS A 251 24.06 -11.78 27.71
N ASN A 252 24.62 -11.18 28.75
CA ASN A 252 23.85 -10.69 29.90
C ASN A 252 22.68 -9.77 29.48
N ASP A 253 22.87 -8.92 28.48
CA ASP A 253 21.82 -7.98 28.04
C ASP A 253 20.71 -8.66 27.24
N CYS A 254 21.05 -9.61 26.36
CA CYS A 254 20.07 -10.45 25.68
C CYS A 254 19.24 -11.27 26.68
N GLN A 255 19.88 -11.87 27.69
CA GLN A 255 19.19 -12.65 28.72
C GLN A 255 18.26 -11.77 29.57
N LYS A 256 18.70 -10.56 29.96
CA LYS A 256 17.86 -9.58 30.66
C LYS A 256 16.62 -9.17 29.86
N LYS A 257 16.72 -9.11 28.53
CA LYS A 257 15.58 -8.85 27.65
C LYS A 257 14.63 -10.05 27.56
N GLY A 258 15.15 -11.25 27.72
CA GLY A 258 14.38 -12.49 27.78
C GLY A 258 14.81 -13.56 26.78
N ASN A 259 15.98 -13.43 26.14
CA ASN A 259 16.50 -14.50 25.29
C ASN A 259 16.74 -15.78 26.08
N THR A 260 16.42 -16.92 25.46
CA THR A 260 16.78 -18.25 25.96
C THR A 260 17.88 -18.84 25.07
N LYS A 261 18.26 -20.10 25.31
CA LYS A 261 19.17 -20.80 24.39
C LYS A 261 18.59 -21.02 22.99
N THR A 262 17.26 -20.96 22.85
CA THR A 262 16.53 -21.30 21.62
C THR A 262 15.69 -20.15 21.07
N SER A 263 15.48 -19.07 21.84
CA SER A 263 14.61 -17.95 21.47
C SER A 263 15.37 -16.63 21.57
N ALA A 264 15.54 -15.96 20.42
CA ALA A 264 16.08 -14.61 20.25
C ALA A 264 14.97 -13.53 20.16
N THR A 265 13.70 -13.93 20.14
CA THR A 265 12.53 -13.06 19.93
C THR A 265 12.57 -11.81 20.82
N ALA A 266 12.96 -11.95 22.09
CA ALA A 266 12.92 -10.85 23.03
C ALA A 266 13.91 -9.72 22.68
N ALA A 267 15.17 -10.05 22.41
CA ALA A 267 16.16 -9.05 22.02
C ALA A 267 15.90 -8.47 20.63
N VAL A 268 15.44 -9.29 19.68
CA VAL A 268 15.08 -8.83 18.33
C VAL A 268 13.89 -7.86 18.38
N GLY A 269 12.81 -8.22 19.09
CA GLY A 269 11.64 -7.36 19.22
C GLY A 269 11.93 -6.03 19.93
N ASP A 270 12.81 -6.04 20.95
CA ASP A 270 13.26 -4.82 21.63
C ASP A 270 14.05 -3.90 20.69
N LEU A 271 14.98 -4.45 19.90
CA LEU A 271 15.71 -3.70 18.87
C LEU A 271 14.76 -3.11 17.82
N LEU A 272 13.79 -3.90 17.36
CA LEU A 272 12.82 -3.45 16.38
C LEU A 272 11.98 -2.29 16.88
N ASN A 273 11.47 -2.36 18.11
CA ASN A 273 10.73 -1.25 18.72
C ASN A 273 11.61 0.00 18.82
N ARG A 274 12.89 -0.14 19.19
CA ARG A 274 13.81 0.99 19.26
C ARG A 274 14.01 1.64 17.88
N LEU A 275 14.16 0.85 16.82
CA LEU A 275 14.27 1.35 15.45
C LEU A 275 12.98 2.02 14.97
N ALA A 276 11.82 1.40 15.25
CA ALA A 276 10.51 1.93 14.92
C ALA A 276 10.20 3.26 15.60
N GLN A 277 10.67 3.45 16.83
CA GLN A 277 10.57 4.71 17.54
C GLN A 277 11.43 5.81 16.89
N GLU A 278 12.64 5.47 16.43
CA GLU A 278 13.53 6.41 15.77
C GLU A 278 13.05 6.77 14.36
N PHE A 279 12.50 5.79 13.63
CA PHE A 279 12.06 5.92 12.24
C PHE A 279 10.57 5.59 12.08
N PRO A 280 9.65 6.44 12.57
CA PRO A 280 8.22 6.14 12.65
C PRO A 280 7.53 6.03 11.28
N LYS A 281 8.16 6.49 10.19
CA LYS A 281 7.65 6.38 8.81
C LYS A 281 8.14 5.13 8.08
N HIS A 282 9.05 4.37 8.67
CA HIS A 282 9.54 3.11 8.10
C HIS A 282 8.88 1.93 8.78
N TYR A 283 8.89 0.79 8.11
CA TYR A 283 8.33 -0.45 8.62
C TYR A 283 9.42 -1.48 8.88
N PHE A 284 9.32 -2.18 10.01
CA PHE A 284 10.32 -3.12 10.44
C PHE A 284 9.74 -4.50 10.69
N PHE A 285 10.44 -5.52 10.24
CA PHE A 285 9.95 -6.89 10.33
C PHE A 285 11.04 -7.82 10.83
N THR A 286 10.63 -8.84 11.58
CA THR A 286 11.41 -10.05 11.77
C THR A 286 10.66 -11.24 11.16
N LEU A 287 11.17 -12.46 11.35
CA LEU A 287 10.58 -13.68 10.82
C LEU A 287 9.93 -14.48 11.96
N ALA A 288 8.76 -15.08 11.72
CA ALA A 288 8.23 -16.14 12.57
C ALA A 288 8.87 -17.49 12.16
N TYR A 289 10.18 -17.61 12.41
CA TYR A 289 11.01 -18.71 11.93
C TYR A 289 12.19 -18.97 12.87
N ARG A 290 12.49 -20.25 13.13
CA ARG A 290 13.59 -20.72 14.01
C ARG A 290 13.66 -19.97 15.34
N SER A 291 14.76 -19.27 15.61
CA SER A 291 15.03 -18.60 16.88
C SER A 291 14.11 -17.40 17.14
N THR A 292 13.30 -16.99 16.17
CA THR A 292 12.25 -15.97 16.33
C THR A 292 10.86 -16.53 16.03
N ALA A 293 10.66 -17.86 16.07
CA ALA A 293 9.37 -18.50 15.81
C ALA A 293 8.30 -18.15 16.86
N GLU A 294 8.70 -17.93 18.11
CA GLU A 294 7.79 -17.55 19.19
C GLU A 294 7.37 -16.09 19.04
N ALA A 295 6.07 -15.81 19.25
CA ALA A 295 5.56 -14.46 19.31
C ALA A 295 6.20 -13.65 20.46
N PRO A 296 6.48 -12.36 20.27
CA PRO A 296 7.04 -11.52 21.32
C PRO A 296 6.07 -11.36 22.48
N LYS A 297 6.58 -11.52 23.70
CA LYS A 297 5.81 -11.31 24.94
C LYS A 297 5.48 -9.83 25.19
N ARG A 298 6.26 -8.93 24.60
CA ARG A 298 6.06 -7.48 24.66
C ARG A 298 5.34 -7.03 23.39
N ARG A 299 4.44 -6.05 23.54
CA ARG A 299 3.75 -5.44 22.41
C ARG A 299 4.76 -4.75 21.49
N LEU A 300 4.67 -5.05 20.20
CA LEU A 300 5.42 -4.38 19.16
C LEU A 300 4.74 -3.05 18.79
N MET A 301 5.51 -2.07 18.32
CA MET A 301 4.99 -0.81 17.79
C MET A 301 4.18 -1.03 16.51
N GLU A 302 3.33 -0.07 16.14
CA GLU A 302 2.37 -0.22 15.01
C GLU A 302 3.05 -0.44 13.65
N ASN A 303 4.27 0.08 13.47
CA ASN A 303 5.10 -0.10 12.28
C ASN A 303 6.12 -1.26 12.43
N VAL A 304 5.89 -2.18 13.36
CA VAL A 304 6.70 -3.39 13.55
C VAL A 304 5.85 -4.64 13.40
N GLY A 305 6.33 -5.60 12.62
CA GLY A 305 5.63 -6.86 12.37
C GLY A 305 6.53 -8.09 12.33
N ALA A 306 5.90 -9.24 12.05
CA ALA A 306 6.59 -10.49 11.78
C ALA A 306 6.10 -11.08 10.45
N PHE A 307 7.04 -11.59 9.66
CA PHE A 307 6.76 -12.35 8.45
C PHE A 307 6.46 -13.79 8.82
N VAL A 308 5.21 -14.20 8.60
CA VAL A 308 4.77 -15.59 8.78
C VAL A 308 4.92 -16.32 7.45
N SER A 309 5.66 -17.42 7.48
CA SER A 309 5.92 -18.24 6.30
C SER A 309 5.01 -19.45 6.26
N THR A 310 4.66 -19.89 5.05
CA THR A 310 3.95 -21.15 4.81
C THR A 310 4.91 -22.36 4.72
N ILE A 311 6.18 -22.20 5.12
CA ILE A 311 7.22 -23.23 4.95
C ILE A 311 6.85 -24.58 5.57
N ASP A 312 6.16 -24.53 6.72
CA ASP A 312 5.71 -25.72 7.46
C ASP A 312 4.31 -26.21 7.02
N LEU A 313 3.66 -25.52 6.08
CA LEU A 313 2.39 -25.96 5.54
C LEU A 313 2.60 -27.08 4.50
N PRO A 314 1.67 -28.04 4.41
CA PRO A 314 1.69 -29.05 3.34
C PRO A 314 1.73 -28.38 1.97
N LYS A 315 2.72 -28.76 1.15
CA LYS A 315 2.90 -28.20 -0.21
C LYS A 315 2.16 -29.01 -1.29
N THR A 316 1.58 -30.13 -0.90
CA THR A 316 0.74 -30.99 -1.73
C THR A 316 -0.68 -30.92 -1.20
N ALA A 317 -1.66 -30.90 -2.12
CA ALA A 317 -3.06 -31.09 -1.73
C ALA A 317 -3.18 -32.45 -1.02
N VAL A 318 -3.84 -32.45 0.13
CA VAL A 318 -4.28 -33.66 0.84
C VAL A 318 -5.55 -34.16 0.18
#